data_AF-A0A935FTX7-F1
#
_entry.id   AF-A0A935FTX7-F1
#
_cell.length_a   1.000
_cell.length_b   1.000
_cell.length_c   1.000
_cell.angle_alpha   90.00
_cell.angle_beta   90.00
_cell.angle_gamma   90.00
#
_symmetry.space_group_name_H-M   'P 1'
#
loop_
_entity.id
_entity.type
_entity.pdbx_description
1 polymer ?
#
loop_
_entity_poly.entity_id
_entity_poly.type
_entity_poly.pdbx_seq_one_letter_code
_entity_poly.pdbx_strand_id
1 'polypeptide(L)'
;MKPTLTSIIVGFLIALCGEMIRIWSVSYAGSETRTTSGVGGTYLVTQGPYAIARNPLYIGNIMIYTGIGIMSYALFPWLQLFGLIFFTFQYYCIILREEEFLAGKFGETFKKFTSSVNRFLPAFSGVPDEIKSQLSLNVKAGLKSEKRSIQAFLISSLIVVAGYIWGIKN
;
A
#
# COMPACT_ATOMS: atom_id res chain seq x y z
N MET A 1 3.68 25.01 12.69
CA MET A 1 3.07 25.40 11.40
C MET A 1 1.61 24.92 11.41
N LYS A 2 0.68 25.69 10.82
CA LYS A 2 -0.74 25.33 10.78
C LYS A 2 -1.07 24.64 9.44
N PRO A 3 -1.96 23.64 9.40
CA PRO A 3 -2.46 23.08 8.15
C PRO A 3 -3.13 24.16 7.30
N THR A 4 -2.99 24.04 5.98
CA THR A 4 -3.60 24.94 4.98
C THR A 4 -4.63 24.16 4.17
N LEU A 5 -5.58 24.87 3.54
CA LEU A 5 -6.55 24.20 2.65
C LEU A 5 -5.84 23.40 1.54
N THR A 6 -4.77 23.95 0.97
CA THR A 6 -3.96 23.28 -0.05
C THR A 6 -3.32 22.01 0.48
N SER A 7 -2.72 22.03 1.67
CA SER A 7 -2.11 20.82 2.25
C SER A 7 -3.14 19.75 2.58
N ILE A 8 -4.34 20.14 3.01
CA ILE A 8 -5.46 19.22 3.24
C ILE A 8 -5.88 18.56 1.92
N ILE A 9 -6.12 19.34 0.86
CA ILE A 9 -6.56 18.80 -0.42
C ILE A 9 -5.49 17.88 -1.03
N VAL A 10 -4.25 18.36 -1.11
CA VAL A 10 -3.14 17.60 -1.71
C VAL A 10 -2.88 16.32 -0.92
N GLY A 11 -2.77 16.42 0.40
CA GLY A 11 -2.53 15.25 1.25
C GLY A 11 -3.68 14.24 1.20
N PHE A 12 -4.93 14.71 1.16
CA PHE A 12 -6.10 13.84 1.02
C PHE A 12 -6.09 13.08 -0.31
N LEU A 13 -5.79 13.76 -1.43
CA LEU A 13 -5.72 13.12 -2.74
C LEU A 13 -4.61 12.06 -2.81
N ILE A 14 -3.44 12.34 -2.23
CA ILE A 14 -2.33 11.38 -2.14
C ILE A 14 -2.75 10.16 -1.32
N ALA A 15 -3.35 10.37 -0.14
CA ALA A 15 -3.79 9.27 0.71
C ALA A 15 -4.92 8.46 0.08
N LEU A 16 -5.85 9.11 -0.61
CA LEU A 16 -6.94 8.46 -1.34
C LEU A 16 -6.39 7.56 -2.45
N CYS A 17 -5.43 8.04 -3.25
CA CYS A 17 -4.77 7.22 -4.26
C CYS A 17 -4.08 6.01 -3.64
N GLY A 18 -3.41 6.20 -2.49
CA GLY A 18 -2.79 5.10 -1.75
C GLY A 18 -3.80 4.04 -1.31
N GLU A 19 -4.95 4.45 -0.77
CA GLU A 19 -6.00 3.51 -0.35
C GLU A 19 -6.65 2.80 -1.55
N MET A 20 -6.82 3.49 -2.68
CA MET A 20 -7.30 2.85 -3.92
C MET A 20 -6.33 1.75 -4.41
N ILE A 21 -5.01 1.99 -4.36
CA ILE A 21 -4.00 0.98 -4.70
C ILE A 21 -4.09 -0.21 -3.75
N ARG A 22 -4.29 0.03 -2.44
CA ARG A 22 -4.43 -1.05 -1.45
C ARG A 22 -5.68 -1.88 -1.69
N ILE A 23 -6.83 -1.25 -1.91
CA ILE A 23 -8.09 -1.94 -2.24
C ILE A 23 -7.92 -2.77 -3.51
N TRP A 24 -7.31 -2.21 -4.56
CA TRP A 24 -7.05 -2.93 -5.80
C TRP A 24 -6.15 -4.16 -5.56
N SER A 25 -5.10 -4.00 -4.77
CA SER A 25 -4.15 -5.08 -4.45
C SER A 25 -4.80 -6.20 -3.64
N VAL A 26 -5.56 -5.87 -2.60
CA VAL A 26 -6.25 -6.87 -1.77
C VAL A 26 -7.41 -7.52 -2.54
N SER A 27 -7.99 -6.82 -3.53
CA SER A 27 -9.02 -7.40 -4.40
C SER A 27 -8.49 -8.51 -5.31
N TYR A 28 -7.17 -8.55 -5.57
CA TYR A 28 -6.52 -9.65 -6.30
C TYR A 28 -5.93 -10.70 -5.37
N ALA A 29 -5.25 -10.26 -4.31
CA ALA A 29 -4.52 -11.17 -3.43
C ALA A 29 -5.39 -11.78 -2.31
N GLY A 30 -6.59 -11.25 -2.09
CA GLY A 30 -7.49 -11.70 -1.02
C GLY A 30 -6.91 -11.47 0.38
N SER A 31 -7.43 -12.23 1.35
CA SER A 31 -6.96 -12.21 2.75
C SER A 31 -5.58 -12.85 2.94
N GLU A 32 -5.02 -13.51 1.91
CA GLU A 32 -3.71 -14.18 1.95
C GLU A 32 -2.54 -13.20 2.18
N THR A 33 -2.75 -11.90 1.94
CA THR A 33 -1.79 -10.82 2.22
C THR A 33 -1.62 -10.52 3.70
N ARG A 34 -2.46 -11.10 4.57
CA ARG A 34 -2.37 -10.91 6.01
C ARG A 34 -1.57 -12.05 6.64
N THR A 35 -0.48 -11.68 7.28
CA THR A 35 0.44 -12.54 8.06
C THR A 35 -0.24 -13.40 9.14
N THR A 36 -1.53 -13.21 9.39
CA THR A 36 -2.34 -13.94 10.37
C THR A 36 -2.70 -15.37 9.94
N SER A 37 -2.51 -15.74 8.68
CA SER A 37 -2.95 -17.03 8.12
C SER A 37 -1.83 -18.07 7.93
N GLY A 38 -0.66 -17.84 8.54
CA GLY A 38 0.56 -18.58 8.23
C GLY A 38 1.40 -17.83 7.20
N VAL A 39 2.71 -17.75 7.44
CA VAL A 39 3.66 -17.09 6.55
C VAL A 39 3.63 -17.83 5.21
N GLY A 40 3.05 -17.21 4.18
CA GLY A 40 3.17 -17.67 2.81
C GLY A 40 1.88 -17.89 2.07
N GLY A 41 1.50 -16.91 1.25
CA GLY A 41 0.35 -16.99 0.35
C GLY A 41 0.29 -18.34 -0.37
N THR A 42 -0.91 -18.92 -0.40
CA THR A 42 -1.16 -20.25 -0.98
C THR A 42 -0.74 -20.34 -2.46
N TYR A 43 -0.70 -19.20 -3.15
CA TYR A 43 -0.35 -19.04 -4.56
C TYR A 43 0.43 -17.73 -4.79
N LEU A 44 1.18 -17.65 -5.88
CA LEU A 44 1.88 -16.44 -6.30
C LEU A 44 0.91 -15.50 -7.03
N VAL A 45 0.72 -14.29 -6.51
CA VAL A 45 -0.16 -13.27 -7.13
C VAL A 45 0.63 -12.49 -8.16
N THR A 46 0.29 -12.63 -9.44
CA THR A 46 1.01 -11.99 -10.56
C THR A 46 0.11 -11.16 -11.46
N GLN A 47 -1.12 -10.86 -11.02
CA GLN A 47 -2.11 -10.10 -11.77
C GLN A 47 -2.51 -8.79 -11.09
N GLY A 48 -3.19 -7.93 -11.86
CA GLY A 48 -3.65 -6.63 -11.40
C GLY A 48 -2.47 -5.73 -11.02
N PRO A 49 -2.47 -5.11 -9.82
CA PRO A 49 -1.38 -4.21 -9.42
C PRO A 49 -0.06 -4.94 -9.22
N TYR A 50 -0.08 -6.26 -8.92
CA TYR A 50 1.13 -7.07 -8.78
C TYR A 50 1.87 -7.31 -10.10
N ALA A 51 1.19 -7.10 -11.25
CA ALA A 51 1.86 -7.11 -12.56
C ALA A 51 2.60 -5.79 -12.85
N ILE A 52 2.29 -4.72 -12.11
CA ILE A 52 2.90 -3.38 -12.28
C ILE A 52 4.08 -3.23 -11.32
N ALA A 53 3.89 -3.55 -10.05
CA ALA A 53 4.93 -3.57 -9.04
C ALA A 53 4.72 -4.79 -8.14
N ARG A 54 5.79 -5.46 -7.69
CA ARG A 54 5.65 -6.67 -6.86
C ARG A 54 5.05 -6.40 -5.48
N ASN A 55 5.19 -5.18 -4.97
CA ASN A 55 4.83 -4.80 -3.61
C ASN A 55 3.87 -3.59 -3.55
N PRO A 56 2.73 -3.64 -4.28
CA PRO A 56 1.86 -2.48 -4.47
C PRO A 56 1.15 -2.05 -3.16
N LEU A 57 0.91 -2.99 -2.25
CA LEU A 57 0.34 -2.70 -0.93
C LEU A 57 1.20 -1.74 -0.11
N TYR A 58 2.52 -1.95 -0.12
CA TYR A 58 3.46 -1.11 0.62
C TYR A 58 3.57 0.28 0.01
N ILE A 59 3.49 0.39 -1.32
CA ILE A 59 3.40 1.69 -2.02
C ILE A 59 2.15 2.44 -1.53
N GLY A 60 0.99 1.77 -1.52
CA GLY A 60 -0.25 2.35 -1.01
C GLY A 60 -0.16 2.79 0.45
N ASN A 61 0.46 1.98 1.32
CA ASN A 61 0.69 2.33 2.73
C ASN A 61 1.53 3.60 2.87
N ILE A 62 2.64 3.69 2.13
CA ILE A 62 3.53 4.87 2.15
C ILE A 62 2.80 6.12 1.65
N MET A 63 1.96 5.98 0.62
CA MET A 63 1.13 7.09 0.11
C MET A 63 0.11 7.56 1.16
N ILE A 64 -0.58 6.65 1.85
CA ILE A 64 -1.51 7.01 2.93
C ILE A 64 -0.79 7.73 4.06
N TYR A 65 0.33 7.17 4.54
CA TYR A 65 1.15 7.79 5.58
C TYR A 65 1.61 9.20 5.18
N THR A 66 2.11 9.35 3.95
CA THR A 66 2.57 10.62 3.41
C THR A 66 1.44 11.63 3.27
N GLY A 67 0.30 11.20 2.73
CA GLY A 67 -0.87 12.06 2.55
C GLY A 67 -1.43 12.58 3.86
N ILE A 68 -1.64 11.71 4.86
CA ILE A 68 -2.09 12.12 6.20
C ILE A 68 -1.08 13.05 6.89
N GLY A 69 0.23 12.80 6.71
CA GLY A 69 1.28 13.70 7.20
C GLY A 69 1.20 15.10 6.58
N ILE A 70 1.00 15.20 5.27
CA ILE A 70 0.81 16.47 4.56
C ILE A 70 -0.48 17.17 5.02
N MET A 71 -1.60 16.43 5.17
CA MET A 71 -2.88 17.01 5.62
C MET A 71 -2.76 17.63 7.01
N SER A 72 -2.17 16.88 7.94
CA SER A 72 -2.08 17.27 9.35
C SER A 72 -1.08 18.39 9.59
N TYR A 73 -0.16 18.61 8.65
CA TYR A 73 1.00 19.48 8.85
C TYR A 73 1.71 19.14 10.17
N ALA A 74 1.65 17.86 10.56
CA ALA A 74 1.94 17.41 11.90
C ALA A 74 3.37 17.78 12.27
N LEU A 75 3.48 18.40 13.44
CA LEU A 75 4.67 18.63 14.27
C LEU A 75 5.99 18.17 13.63
N PHE A 76 6.76 19.15 13.16
CA PHE A 76 8.10 19.02 12.57
C PHE A 76 8.17 18.21 11.27
N PRO A 77 8.50 18.85 10.12
CA PRO A 77 8.72 18.12 8.86
C PRO A 77 9.76 16.98 9.00
N TRP A 78 10.67 17.11 9.97
CA TRP A 78 11.62 16.07 10.34
C TRP A 78 10.96 14.80 10.85
N LEU A 79 9.91 14.87 11.67
CA LEU A 79 9.23 13.68 12.19
C LEU A 79 8.57 12.89 11.05
N GLN A 80 7.95 13.59 10.10
CA GLN A 80 7.40 12.98 8.90
C GLN A 80 8.48 12.31 8.04
N LEU A 81 9.63 12.97 7.87
CA LEU A 81 10.76 12.41 7.14
C LEU A 81 11.34 11.18 7.84
N PHE A 82 11.52 11.23 9.16
CA PHE A 82 11.98 10.11 9.97
C PHE A 82 11.01 8.93 9.88
N GLY A 83 9.71 9.17 10.01
CA GLY A 83 8.72 8.11 9.86
C GLY A 83 8.70 7.54 8.45
N LEU A 84 8.85 8.35 7.40
CA LEU A 84 8.94 7.86 6.03
C LEU A 84 10.15 6.94 5.83
N ILE A 85 11.32 7.34 6.32
CA ILE A 85 12.55 6.52 6.28
C ILE A 85 12.34 5.23 7.07
N PHE A 86 11.80 5.33 8.28
CA PHE A 86 11.54 4.19 9.16
C PHE A 86 10.58 3.18 8.52
N PHE A 87 9.42 3.62 8.03
CA PHE A 87 8.44 2.73 7.39
C PHE A 87 8.97 2.14 6.09
N THR A 88 9.72 2.91 5.30
CA THR A 88 10.35 2.40 4.08
C THR A 88 11.37 1.30 4.41
N PHE A 89 12.20 1.51 5.42
CA PHE A 89 13.17 0.52 5.88
C PHE A 89 12.47 -0.72 6.44
N GLN A 90 11.47 -0.54 7.31
CA GLN A 90 10.69 -1.63 7.87
C GLN A 90 10.04 -2.47 6.77
N TYR A 91 9.39 -1.84 5.79
CA TYR A 91 8.78 -2.55 4.67
C TYR A 91 9.82 -3.23 3.80
N TYR A 92 10.97 -2.61 3.57
CA TYR A 92 12.07 -3.25 2.85
C TYR A 92 12.51 -4.56 3.54
N CYS A 93 12.67 -4.56 4.87
CA CYS A 93 13.01 -5.77 5.62
C CYS A 93 11.92 -6.85 5.52
N ILE A 94 10.64 -6.46 5.60
CA ILE A 94 9.51 -7.40 5.47
C ILE A 94 9.50 -8.01 4.06
N ILE A 95 9.63 -7.17 3.03
CA ILE A 95 9.64 -7.60 1.63
C ILE A 95 10.78 -8.58 1.36
N LEU A 96 11.99 -8.35 1.90
CA LEU A 96 13.09 -9.29 1.72
C LEU A 96 12.77 -10.68 2.28
N ARG A 97 12.11 -10.74 3.45
CA ARG A 97 11.68 -12.01 4.04
C ARG A 97 10.56 -12.67 3.25
N GLU A 98 9.61 -11.90 2.76
CA GLU A 98 8.54 -12.40 1.90
C GLU A 98 9.09 -12.92 0.57
N GLU A 99 10.00 -12.18 -0.08
CA GLU A 99 10.64 -12.60 -1.32
C GLU A 99 11.52 -13.85 -1.12
N GLU A 100 12.24 -13.98 0.00
CA GLU A 100 12.99 -15.19 0.37
C GLU A 100 12.06 -16.40 0.53
N PHE A 101 10.94 -16.22 1.23
CA PHE A 101 9.92 -17.25 1.38
C PHE A 101 9.30 -17.65 0.03
N LEU A 102 8.91 -16.67 -0.79
CA LEU A 102 8.31 -16.91 -2.11
C LEU A 102 9.31 -17.58 -3.07
N ALA A 103 10.58 -17.22 -3.00
CA ALA A 103 11.64 -17.88 -3.76
C ALA A 103 11.77 -19.35 -3.36
N GLY A 104 11.76 -19.66 -2.06
CA GLY A 104 11.78 -21.04 -1.56
C GLY A 104 10.54 -21.84 -1.96
N LYS A 105 9.36 -21.22 -1.97
CA LYS A 105 8.08 -21.89 -2.28
C LYS A 105 7.82 -22.09 -3.77
N PHE A 106 8.15 -21.10 -4.59
CA PHE A 106 7.77 -21.06 -6.01
C PHE A 106 8.96 -21.13 -7.00
N GLY A 107 10.20 -21.10 -6.50
CA GLY A 107 11.42 -21.38 -7.28
C GLY A 107 11.52 -20.57 -8.57
N GLU A 108 11.67 -21.26 -9.69
CA GLU A 108 11.84 -20.65 -11.03
C GLU A 108 10.67 -19.76 -11.44
N THR A 109 9.43 -20.09 -11.04
CA THR A 109 8.26 -19.25 -11.32
C THR A 109 8.42 -17.86 -10.68
N PHE A 110 8.91 -17.81 -9.43
CA PHE A 110 9.16 -16.54 -8.75
C PHE A 110 10.34 -15.79 -9.37
N LYS A 111 11.41 -16.50 -9.73
CA LYS A 111 12.56 -15.90 -10.42
C LYS A 111 12.13 -15.20 -11.72
N LYS A 112 11.34 -15.87 -12.56
CA LYS A 112 10.76 -15.27 -13.77
C LYS A 112 9.91 -14.04 -13.43
N PHE A 113 9.05 -14.13 -12.41
CA PHE A 113 8.25 -12.99 -11.97
C PHE A 113 9.11 -11.78 -11.55
N THR A 114 10.18 -12.01 -10.78
CA THR A 114 11.10 -10.94 -10.36
C THR A 114 11.89 -10.29 -11.49
N SER A 115 12.10 -11.02 -12.60
CA SER A 115 12.75 -10.48 -13.80
C SER A 115 11.83 -9.60 -14.64
N SER A 116 10.51 -9.81 -14.54
CA SER A 116 9.51 -9.10 -15.34
C SER A 116 8.91 -7.89 -14.64
N VAL A 117 8.85 -7.90 -13.30
CA VAL A 117 8.19 -6.86 -12.51
C VAL A 117 9.14 -6.31 -11.45
N ASN A 118 9.27 -4.99 -11.36
CA ASN A 118 10.13 -4.33 -10.38
C ASN A 118 9.54 -4.40 -8.96
N ARG A 119 10.41 -4.26 -7.94
CA ARG A 119 9.98 -4.34 -6.53
C ARG A 119 8.97 -3.24 -6.16
N PHE A 120 9.24 -2.00 -6.58
CA PHE A 120 8.44 -0.81 -6.24
C PHE A 120 8.06 0.06 -7.44
N LEU A 121 8.94 0.16 -8.43
CA LEU A 121 8.68 0.98 -9.62
C LEU A 121 7.69 0.28 -10.55
N PRO A 122 6.90 1.02 -11.33
CA PRO A 122 6.06 0.41 -12.34
C PRO A 122 6.92 -0.27 -13.41
N ALA A 123 6.59 -1.51 -13.73
CA ALA A 123 7.08 -2.24 -14.88
C ALA A 123 5.96 -2.28 -15.94
N PHE A 124 6.30 -1.94 -17.18
CA PHE A 124 5.36 -1.94 -18.31
C PHE A 124 5.56 -3.13 -19.25
N SER A 125 6.58 -3.96 -18.99
CA SER A 125 6.88 -5.20 -19.71
C SER A 125 5.81 -6.28 -19.55
N GLY A 126 4.96 -6.16 -18.53
CA GLY A 126 3.92 -7.15 -18.22
C GLY A 126 4.49 -8.45 -17.67
N VAL A 127 3.59 -9.33 -17.22
CA VAL A 127 3.95 -10.66 -16.69
C VAL A 127 3.80 -11.69 -17.82
N PRO A 128 4.76 -12.62 -18.00
CA PRO A 128 4.66 -13.72 -18.96
C PRO A 128 3.42 -14.58 -18.73
N ASP A 129 2.75 -15.00 -19.81
CA ASP A 129 1.50 -15.78 -19.73
C ASP A 129 1.66 -17.10 -18.95
N GLU A 130 2.84 -17.72 -19.05
CA GLU A 130 3.19 -18.96 -18.34
C GLU A 130 3.15 -18.85 -16.80
N ILE A 131 3.33 -17.65 -16.24
CA ILE A 131 3.34 -17.42 -14.79
C ILE A 131 2.18 -16.52 -14.32
N LYS A 132 1.24 -16.18 -15.22
CA LYS A 132 0.03 -15.44 -14.84
C LYS A 132 -0.84 -16.30 -13.94
N SER A 133 -1.11 -15.80 -12.74
CA SER A 133 -2.00 -16.45 -11.78
C SER A 133 -3.43 -16.44 -12.31
N GLN A 134 -4.20 -17.52 -12.13
CA GLN A 134 -5.62 -17.59 -12.53
C GLN A 134 -6.57 -16.79 -11.62
N LEU A 135 -6.04 -15.85 -10.83
CA LEU A 135 -6.81 -15.03 -9.91
C LEU A 135 -7.65 -14.01 -10.68
N SER A 136 -8.92 -13.89 -10.28
CA SER A 136 -9.84 -12.89 -10.78
C SER A 136 -10.05 -11.78 -9.75
N LEU A 137 -10.39 -10.58 -10.25
CA LEU A 137 -10.67 -9.44 -9.40
C LEU A 137 -11.91 -9.72 -8.53
N ASN A 138 -11.74 -9.71 -7.21
CA ASN A 138 -12.84 -9.83 -6.26
C ASN A 138 -12.96 -8.57 -5.38
N VAL A 139 -13.58 -7.54 -5.95
CA VAL A 139 -13.75 -6.24 -5.28
C VAL A 139 -14.55 -6.36 -3.98
N LYS A 140 -15.59 -7.20 -3.93
CA LYS A 140 -16.42 -7.36 -2.72
C LYS A 140 -15.61 -7.95 -1.57
N ALA A 141 -14.82 -8.99 -1.83
CA ALA A 141 -13.92 -9.55 -0.82
C ALA A 141 -12.82 -8.57 -0.43
N GLY A 142 -12.26 -7.83 -1.41
CA GLY A 142 -11.29 -6.78 -1.19
C GLY A 142 -11.79 -5.70 -0.22
N LEU A 143 -12.94 -5.11 -0.51
CA LEU A 143 -13.58 -4.10 0.35
C LEU A 143 -13.93 -4.64 1.74
N LYS A 144 -14.41 -5.90 1.83
CA LYS A 144 -14.69 -6.54 3.13
C LYS A 144 -13.41 -6.69 3.95
N SER A 145 -12.31 -7.11 3.32
CA SER A 145 -11.01 -7.23 3.97
C SER A 145 -10.52 -5.86 4.44
N GLU A 146 -10.62 -4.84 3.59
CA GLU A 146 -10.13 -3.48 3.81
C GLU A 146 -11.06 -2.59 4.64
N LYS A 147 -12.16 -3.13 5.18
CA LYS A 147 -13.08 -2.36 6.04
C LYS A 147 -12.36 -1.59 7.15
N ARG A 148 -11.37 -2.21 7.80
CA ARG A 148 -10.60 -1.58 8.89
C ARG A 148 -9.68 -0.47 8.40
N SER A 149 -9.03 -0.63 7.25
CA SER A 149 -8.17 0.43 6.70
C SER A 149 -8.99 1.61 6.22
N ILE A 150 -10.12 1.35 5.56
CA ILE A 150 -11.06 2.39 5.12
C ILE A 150 -11.57 3.18 6.33
N GLN A 151 -11.96 2.49 7.41
CA GLN A 151 -12.35 3.14 8.66
C GLN A 151 -11.23 4.01 9.23
N ALA A 152 -10.00 3.49 9.31
CA ALA A 152 -8.85 4.25 9.81
C ALA A 152 -8.53 5.48 8.94
N PHE A 153 -8.58 5.34 7.61
CA PHE A 153 -8.39 6.44 6.66
C PHE A 153 -9.46 7.53 6.84
N LEU A 154 -10.73 7.15 6.92
CA LEU A 154 -11.83 8.11 7.11
C LEU A 154 -11.74 8.82 8.46
N ILE A 155 -11.51 8.07 9.54
CA ILE A 155 -11.40 8.62 10.90
C ILE A 155 -10.21 9.58 11.00
N SER A 156 -9.03 9.17 10.52
CA SER A 156 -7.83 10.04 10.54
C SER A 156 -8.03 11.32 9.72
N SER A 157 -8.62 11.20 8.53
CA SER A 157 -8.96 12.36 7.68
C SER A 157 -9.93 13.30 8.38
N LEU A 158 -11.00 12.77 8.99
CA LEU A 158 -11.99 13.56 9.73
C LEU A 158 -11.38 14.28 10.94
N ILE A 159 -10.52 13.60 11.70
CA ILE A 159 -9.82 14.20 12.84
C ILE A 159 -8.98 15.40 12.39
N VAL A 160 -8.21 15.24 11.31
CA VAL A 160 -7.36 16.31 10.78
C VAL A 160 -8.20 17.50 10.27
N VAL A 161 -9.27 17.22 9.53
CA VAL A 161 -10.16 18.27 9.00
C VAL A 161 -10.88 19.01 10.14
N ALA A 162 -11.38 18.29 11.15
CA ALA A 162 -12.02 18.89 12.31
C ALA A 162 -11.03 19.77 13.10
N GLY A 163 -9.80 19.31 13.28
CA GLY A 163 -8.73 20.09 13.91
C GLY A 163 -8.41 21.38 13.15
N TYR A 164 -8.36 21.32 11.81
CA TYR A 164 -8.18 22.50 10.96
C TYR A 164 -9.34 23.50 11.11
N ILE A 165 -10.59 23.05 11.05
CA ILE A 165 -11.77 23.91 11.18
C ILE A 165 -11.81 24.57 12.56
N TRP A 166 -11.50 23.82 13.63
CA TRP A 166 -11.45 24.36 14.98
C TRP A 166 -10.35 25.41 15.13
N GLY A 167 -9.18 25.19 14.52
CA GLY A 167 -8.07 26.15 14.51
C GLY A 167 -8.25 27.39 13.62
N ILE A 168 -9.29 27.43 12.77
CA ILE A 168 -9.75 28.64 12.07
C ILE A 168 -10.69 29.46 12.94
N LYS A 169 -11.51 28.79 13.77
CA LYS A 169 -12.52 29.45 14.60
C LYS A 169 -11.93 30.13 15.84
N ASN A 170 -10.73 29.74 16.27
CA ASN A 170 -9.98 30.31 17.40
C ASN A 170 -8.71 31.02 16.91
#